data_AF-A0A1Q3N0J7-F1
#
_entry.id   AF-A0A1Q3N0J7-F1
#
_cell.length_a   1.000
_cell.length_b   1.000
_cell.length_c   1.000
_cell.angle_alpha   90.00
_cell.angle_beta   90.00
_cell.angle_gamma   90.00
#
_symmetry.space_group_name_H-M   'P 1'
#
loop_
_entity.id
_entity.type
_entity.pdbx_description
1 polymer ?
#
loop_
_entity_poly.entity_id
_entity_poly.type
_entity_poly.pdbx_seq_one_letter_code
_entity_poly.pdbx_strand_id
1 'polypeptide(L)'
;MYNWQGTETRMKTVGRLLNDITDSLLSYNDRIEFGLRLIGSQYPAQRKVCTDTRLEVPFGTVNATEIIKGKVSNLKPYGFTPIAYALQQAALYDFVNSQDYNYSIILITDGGESCNGDICATMKEMVDKKISFKPYILSLVKDSLLSGQYACMGTYINVLEPGDFNIAIQKIINENKTKLHIPETRPQEKKPIVVKTDPPPTPVVRPRVDTPASRPVARQETPVAVKPDTPDRVQAPVVEMKEMYRLPFRRTPRKYTIILAENALPRPRLVFLKMNFPAPPEEQPVASRPVTPKDAATSRPTPVSSVKIVETPPQEMTVTNELTPAEKTQLRVQIVTRQGKPIYAEPLMTITNARTKTKRQERRLVTAGSKAIKPIDIEAGSYTLQIGNSKDYTHEFTIAPNQMNTVTIVVNPSSLAFQYEPTSTRPVKEYRALVSDRFSQQRSVTEQPCDTKLFYEPASYHVEVNTMPPTMYFLDLEMGVTKVITIPENGTLKITNSAAIGRVELYYQLGDAYKFFHYMVINGNPASQELGLLPGAYQVRYIKPGSTQQVVVPFRIISLRNTPLEL
;
A
#
# COMPACT_ATOMS: atom_id res chain seq x y z
N MET A 1 -5.10 29.68 1.12
CA MET A 1 -4.24 28.91 2.04
C MET A 1 -3.69 29.88 3.06
N TYR A 2 -3.47 29.44 4.30
CA TYR A 2 -2.71 30.24 5.27
C TYR A 2 -1.22 30.09 5.00
N ASN A 3 -0.50 31.21 5.12
CA ASN A 3 0.95 31.20 5.07
C ASN A 3 1.52 30.75 6.43
N TRP A 4 2.73 30.21 6.41
CA TRP A 4 3.50 29.87 7.59
C TRP A 4 4.52 30.97 7.85
N GLN A 5 5.40 31.22 6.87
CA GLN A 5 6.26 32.41 6.84
C GLN A 5 6.27 33.02 5.44
N GLY A 6 6.24 34.36 5.37
CA GLY A 6 6.31 35.11 4.10
C GLY A 6 5.25 34.67 3.10
N THR A 7 5.70 34.12 1.97
CA THR A 7 4.86 33.55 0.89
C THR A 7 4.74 32.03 0.92
N GLU A 8 5.37 31.32 1.86
CA GLU A 8 5.27 29.87 1.96
C GLU A 8 3.97 29.44 2.65
N THR A 9 3.22 28.55 2.01
CA THR A 9 1.96 28.01 2.55
C THR A 9 2.23 26.84 3.50
N ARG A 10 1.44 26.72 4.58
CA ARG A 10 1.61 25.66 5.59
C ARG A 10 1.71 24.26 4.99
N MET A 11 0.93 23.95 3.95
CA MET A 11 0.98 22.63 3.29
C MET A 11 2.32 22.38 2.55
N LYS A 12 2.93 23.40 1.95
CA LYS A 12 4.28 23.28 1.36
C LYS A 12 5.33 23.05 2.46
N THR A 13 5.18 23.75 3.59
CA THR A 13 6.02 23.55 4.79
C THR A 13 5.88 22.14 5.36
N VAL A 14 4.65 21.59 5.49
CA VAL A 14 4.40 20.19 5.90
C VAL A 14 5.11 19.22 4.98
N GLY A 15 5.03 19.42 3.66
CA GLY A 15 5.75 18.60 2.68
C GLY A 15 7.26 18.61 2.90
N ARG A 16 7.85 19.80 3.10
CA ARG A 16 9.29 19.90 3.36
C ARG A 16 9.68 19.28 4.71
N LEU A 17 8.89 19.50 5.76
CA LEU A 17 9.12 18.94 7.10
C LEU A 17 9.05 17.41 7.11
N LEU A 18 8.06 16.81 6.43
CA LEU A 18 7.97 15.36 6.31
C LEU A 18 9.15 14.77 5.53
N ASN A 19 9.60 15.43 4.46
CA ASN A 19 10.79 15.00 3.72
C ASN A 19 12.02 15.01 4.65
N ASP A 20 12.28 16.15 5.29
CA ASP A 20 13.42 16.37 6.18
C ASP A 20 13.40 15.37 7.37
N ILE A 21 12.22 15.04 7.92
CA ILE A 21 12.03 13.98 8.92
C ILE A 21 12.39 12.59 8.36
N THR A 22 11.81 12.20 7.22
CA THR A 22 12.02 10.86 6.64
C THR A 22 13.47 10.60 6.26
N ASP A 23 14.11 11.57 5.59
CA ASP A 23 15.50 11.45 5.13
C ASP A 23 16.47 11.48 6.32
N SER A 24 16.21 12.29 7.34
CA SER A 24 17.00 12.28 8.58
C SER A 24 16.88 10.95 9.31
N LEU A 25 15.67 10.42 9.50
CA LEU A 25 15.46 9.15 10.20
C LEU A 25 16.11 7.98 9.46
N LEU A 26 15.93 7.87 8.13
CA LEU A 26 16.58 6.83 7.32
C LEU A 26 18.12 6.93 7.34
N SER A 27 18.68 8.13 7.49
CA SER A 27 20.14 8.30 7.63
C SER A 27 20.70 7.74 8.94
N TYR A 28 19.86 7.54 9.96
CA TYR A 28 20.24 6.90 11.23
C TYR A 28 19.95 5.38 11.26
N ASN A 29 18.90 4.92 10.58
CA ASN A 29 18.52 3.51 10.50
C ASN A 29 17.67 3.24 9.24
N ASP A 30 18.17 2.37 8.37
CA ASP A 30 17.58 2.03 7.07
C ASP A 30 16.38 1.08 7.13
N ARG A 31 16.05 0.57 8.33
CA ARG A 31 14.92 -0.34 8.61
C ARG A 31 13.70 0.37 9.20
N ILE A 32 13.69 1.70 9.24
CA ILE A 32 12.52 2.47 9.69
C ILE A 32 11.46 2.45 8.59
N GLU A 33 10.30 1.88 8.91
CA GLU A 33 9.13 1.96 8.04
C GLU A 33 8.28 3.21 8.33
N PHE A 34 7.65 3.76 7.30
CA PHE A 34 6.80 4.96 7.39
C PHE A 34 5.39 4.67 6.88
N GLY A 35 4.41 4.96 7.72
CA GLY A 35 3.01 5.11 7.32
C GLY A 35 2.63 6.59 7.20
N LEU A 36 1.67 6.92 6.33
CA LEU A 36 1.07 8.24 6.23
C LEU A 36 -0.45 8.13 6.34
N ARG A 37 -0.99 8.62 7.45
CA ARG A 37 -2.44 8.82 7.65
C ARG A 37 -2.76 10.30 7.52
N LEU A 38 -3.82 10.62 6.77
CA LEU A 38 -4.36 11.97 6.65
C LEU A 38 -5.61 12.15 7.52
N ILE A 39 -5.93 13.40 7.81
CA ILE A 39 -7.06 13.87 8.62
C ILE A 39 -7.69 15.04 7.85
N GLY A 40 -9.01 15.07 7.72
CA GLY A 40 -9.70 16.17 7.04
C GLY A 40 -9.31 16.33 5.56
N SER A 41 -9.16 15.23 4.83
CA SER A 41 -8.69 15.21 3.44
C SER A 41 -9.74 14.74 2.43
N GLN A 42 -10.77 14.02 2.87
CA GLN A 42 -11.75 13.37 1.99
C GLN A 42 -12.98 14.25 1.71
N TYR A 43 -13.37 15.13 2.64
CA TYR A 43 -14.58 15.94 2.56
C TYR A 43 -14.30 17.42 2.81
N PRO A 44 -15.11 18.36 2.27
CA PRO A 44 -14.95 19.78 2.54
C PRO A 44 -15.35 20.14 3.97
N ALA A 45 -14.62 21.07 4.60
CA ALA A 45 -14.75 21.46 6.00
C ALA A 45 -16.18 21.78 6.45
N GLN A 46 -16.99 22.36 5.55
CA GLN A 46 -18.38 22.72 5.79
C GLN A 46 -19.28 21.51 6.12
N ARG A 47 -18.91 20.29 5.71
CA ARG A 47 -19.65 19.06 6.05
C ARG A 47 -19.38 18.53 7.45
N LYS A 48 -18.33 19.00 8.14
CA LYS A 48 -17.93 18.57 9.50
C LYS A 48 -17.90 17.04 9.70
N VAL A 49 -17.29 16.30 8.77
CA VAL A 49 -17.27 14.83 8.79
C VAL A 49 -16.26 14.35 9.84
N CYS A 50 -16.75 14.01 11.03
CA CYS A 50 -15.92 13.63 12.18
C CYS A 50 -15.31 12.22 12.14
N THR A 51 -15.31 11.60 10.95
CA THR A 51 -14.60 10.35 10.65
C THR A 51 -13.71 10.49 9.41
N ASP A 52 -13.42 11.72 8.96
CA ASP A 52 -12.54 12.02 7.82
C ASP A 52 -11.06 11.75 8.18
N THR A 53 -10.63 10.51 7.99
CA THR A 53 -9.24 10.08 8.10
C THR A 53 -8.99 8.81 7.30
N ARG A 54 -7.85 8.77 6.59
CA ARG A 54 -7.45 7.64 5.75
C ARG A 54 -5.95 7.36 5.86
N LEU A 55 -5.60 6.09 6.02
CA LEU A 55 -4.24 5.61 5.77
C LEU A 55 -3.99 5.65 4.25
N GLU A 56 -3.13 6.58 3.83
CA GLU A 56 -2.79 6.83 2.43
C GLU A 56 -1.54 6.07 1.98
N VAL A 57 -0.62 5.80 2.91
CA VAL A 57 0.55 4.92 2.72
C VAL A 57 0.63 3.99 3.93
N PRO A 58 0.43 2.67 3.78
CA PRO A 58 0.64 1.71 4.85
C PRO A 58 2.13 1.50 5.20
N PHE A 59 2.39 1.00 6.41
CA PHE A 59 3.66 0.37 6.75
C PHE A 59 3.95 -0.83 5.81
N GLY A 60 5.21 -1.25 5.70
CA GLY A 60 5.66 -2.27 4.75
C GLY A 60 5.62 -1.86 3.26
N THR A 61 5.21 -0.63 2.92
CA THR A 61 5.14 -0.18 1.52
C THR A 61 6.54 0.02 0.93
N VAL A 62 6.88 -0.74 -0.11
CA VAL A 62 8.11 -0.54 -0.89
C VAL A 62 8.13 0.88 -1.47
N ASN A 63 9.23 1.60 -1.28
CA ASN A 63 9.40 3.02 -1.65
C ASN A 63 8.36 3.95 -0.99
N ALA A 64 7.94 3.64 0.25
CA ALA A 64 7.05 4.48 1.04
C ALA A 64 7.48 5.96 1.06
N THR A 65 8.79 6.22 1.17
CA THR A 65 9.37 7.56 1.24
C THR A 65 9.08 8.40 0.00
N GLU A 66 9.29 7.85 -1.21
CA GLU A 66 8.95 8.53 -2.47
C GLU A 66 7.43 8.66 -2.66
N ILE A 67 6.64 7.69 -2.21
CA ILE A 67 5.18 7.74 -2.30
C ILE A 67 4.62 8.82 -1.35
N ILE A 68 5.18 8.97 -0.15
CA ILE A 68 4.86 10.05 0.79
C ILE A 68 5.22 11.41 0.16
N LYS A 69 6.45 11.55 -0.37
CA LYS A 69 6.90 12.76 -1.09
C LYS A 69 5.96 13.13 -2.24
N GLY A 70 5.56 12.14 -3.05
CA GLY A 70 4.65 12.31 -4.18
C GLY A 70 3.20 12.62 -3.78
N LYS A 71 2.70 12.07 -2.67
CA LYS A 71 1.36 12.40 -2.16
C LYS A 71 1.32 13.79 -1.54
N VAL A 72 2.20 14.08 -0.57
CA VAL A 72 2.12 15.34 0.22
C VAL A 72 2.29 16.58 -0.65
N SER A 73 3.16 16.53 -1.66
CA SER A 73 3.33 17.62 -2.63
C SER A 73 2.08 17.95 -3.45
N ASN A 74 1.09 17.05 -3.50
CA ASN A 74 -0.19 17.24 -4.19
C ASN A 74 -1.39 17.49 -3.24
N LEU A 75 -1.18 17.46 -1.91
CA LEU A 75 -2.26 17.66 -0.95
C LEU A 75 -2.75 19.11 -0.92
N LYS A 76 -4.06 19.25 -0.66
CA LYS A 76 -4.73 20.53 -0.47
C LYS A 76 -5.54 20.43 0.84
N PRO A 77 -5.31 21.31 1.82
CA PRO A 77 -6.12 21.32 3.04
C PRO A 77 -7.56 21.69 2.67
N TYR A 78 -8.51 20.84 3.07
CA TYR A 78 -9.86 20.84 2.50
C TYR A 78 -10.96 20.60 3.54
N GLY A 79 -10.71 19.72 4.50
CA GLY A 79 -11.73 19.20 5.43
C GLY A 79 -11.70 19.76 6.84
N PHE A 80 -12.31 18.97 7.72
CA PHE A 80 -12.52 19.24 9.13
C PHE A 80 -11.68 18.23 9.94
N THR A 81 -11.30 18.53 11.19
CA THR A 81 -10.15 17.86 11.83
C THR A 81 -10.54 16.93 13.01
N PRO A 82 -10.90 15.66 12.77
CA PRO A 82 -11.14 14.65 13.82
C PRO A 82 -9.85 13.94 14.26
N ILE A 83 -9.13 14.54 15.20
CA ILE A 83 -7.81 14.07 15.66
C ILE A 83 -7.94 12.86 16.57
N ALA A 84 -8.83 12.90 17.57
CA ALA A 84 -9.09 11.80 18.48
C ALA A 84 -9.48 10.52 17.71
N TYR A 85 -10.40 10.63 16.74
CA TYR A 85 -10.77 9.50 15.89
C TYR A 85 -9.58 9.03 15.04
N ALA A 86 -8.79 9.92 14.44
CA ALA A 86 -7.61 9.52 13.65
C ALA A 86 -6.53 8.81 14.48
N LEU A 87 -6.31 9.22 15.73
CA LEU A 87 -5.42 8.53 16.68
C LEU A 87 -5.94 7.15 17.05
N GLN A 88 -7.25 7.03 17.33
CA GLN A 88 -7.90 5.75 17.59
C GLN A 88 -7.80 4.82 16.37
N GLN A 89 -8.01 5.32 15.15
CA GLN A 89 -7.87 4.53 13.93
C GLN A 89 -6.42 4.06 13.71
N ALA A 90 -5.43 4.94 13.90
CA ALA A 90 -4.02 4.57 13.77
C ALA A 90 -3.62 3.48 14.78
N ALA A 91 -3.95 3.70 16.06
CA ALA A 91 -3.58 2.80 17.14
C ALA A 91 -4.30 1.43 17.07
N LEU A 92 -5.55 1.37 16.61
CA LEU A 92 -6.32 0.11 16.53
C LEU A 92 -6.14 -0.66 15.21
N TYR A 93 -5.77 -0.01 14.10
CA TYR A 93 -5.78 -0.64 12.77
C TYR A 93 -4.49 -0.47 11.95
N ASP A 94 -3.65 0.53 12.22
CA ASP A 94 -2.39 0.71 11.49
C ASP A 94 -1.20 0.05 12.21
N PHE A 95 -1.28 -0.09 13.55
CA PHE A 95 -0.25 -0.71 14.40
C PHE A 95 -0.41 -2.24 14.50
N VAL A 96 -0.32 -2.91 13.35
CA VAL A 96 -0.65 -4.33 13.19
C VAL A 96 0.38 -5.34 13.74
N ASN A 97 1.62 -4.90 14.03
CA ASN A 97 2.71 -5.74 14.54
C ASN A 97 3.51 -5.00 15.62
N SER A 98 2.99 -5.05 16.84
CA SER A 98 3.56 -4.46 18.06
C SER A 98 4.71 -5.26 18.67
N GLN A 99 4.99 -6.46 18.17
CA GLN A 99 6.10 -7.30 18.64
C GLN A 99 7.42 -6.92 17.94
N ASP A 100 7.39 -6.75 16.62
CA ASP A 100 8.59 -6.41 15.85
C ASP A 100 8.84 -4.89 15.80
N TYR A 101 7.79 -4.06 15.88
CA TYR A 101 7.89 -2.60 15.67
C TYR A 101 7.61 -1.77 16.92
N ASN A 102 8.46 -0.76 17.13
CA ASN A 102 8.28 0.26 18.16
C ASN A 102 7.63 1.52 17.55
N TYR A 103 6.29 1.56 17.55
CA TYR A 103 5.53 2.63 16.91
C TYR A 103 5.75 4.03 17.52
N SER A 104 5.66 5.04 16.67
CA SER A 104 5.63 6.47 17.03
C SER A 104 4.61 7.18 16.15
N ILE A 105 3.92 8.18 16.69
CA ILE A 105 3.05 9.09 15.93
C ILE A 105 3.71 10.46 15.87
N ILE A 106 3.83 11.04 14.69
CA ILE A 106 4.24 12.43 14.49
C ILE A 106 3.03 13.16 13.91
N LEU A 107 2.27 13.84 14.77
CA LEU A 107 1.15 14.68 14.37
C LEU A 107 1.66 16.06 13.98
N ILE A 108 1.58 16.42 12.70
CA ILE A 108 1.86 17.78 12.23
C ILE A 108 0.53 18.52 12.09
N THR A 109 0.38 19.68 12.74
CA THR A 109 -0.90 20.41 12.78
C THR A 109 -0.71 21.93 12.82
N ASP A 110 -1.71 22.68 12.35
CA ASP A 110 -1.84 24.13 12.55
C ASP A 110 -3.11 24.51 13.35
N GLY A 111 -3.76 23.52 13.98
CA GLY A 111 -4.99 23.70 14.76
C GLY A 111 -5.31 22.52 15.69
N GLY A 112 -6.44 22.65 16.40
CA GLY A 112 -6.91 21.69 17.40
C GLY A 112 -7.96 20.70 16.89
N GLU A 113 -8.43 19.87 17.81
CA GLU A 113 -9.59 18.99 17.58
C GLU A 113 -10.84 19.82 17.26
N SER A 114 -11.52 19.47 16.17
CA SER A 114 -12.68 20.23 15.66
C SER A 114 -14.02 19.51 15.88
N CYS A 115 -13.99 18.24 16.25
CA CYS A 115 -15.13 17.34 16.33
C CYS A 115 -15.60 16.98 17.74
N ASN A 116 -15.15 17.75 18.75
CA ASN A 116 -15.41 17.47 20.18
C ASN A 116 -14.93 16.08 20.63
N GLY A 117 -13.93 15.51 19.95
CA GLY A 117 -13.28 14.28 20.37
C GLY A 117 -12.40 14.52 21.60
N ASP A 118 -12.39 13.59 22.55
CA ASP A 118 -11.46 13.67 23.69
C ASP A 118 -10.14 12.96 23.31
N ILE A 119 -9.13 13.76 22.95
CA ILE A 119 -7.78 13.28 22.67
C ILE A 119 -7.20 12.55 23.89
N CYS A 120 -7.45 13.05 25.10
CA CYS A 120 -6.88 12.53 26.33
C CYS A 120 -7.53 11.22 26.78
N ALA A 121 -8.86 11.11 26.68
CA ALA A 121 -9.56 9.84 26.86
C ALA A 121 -9.15 8.82 25.80
N THR A 122 -8.94 9.25 24.55
CA THR A 122 -8.44 8.34 23.48
C THR A 122 -7.02 7.84 23.78
N MET A 123 -6.10 8.74 24.13
CA MET A 123 -4.73 8.35 24.53
C MET A 123 -4.75 7.41 25.74
N LYS A 124 -5.60 7.68 26.73
CA LYS A 124 -5.82 6.79 27.87
C LYS A 124 -6.39 5.43 27.45
N GLU A 125 -7.39 5.39 26.57
CA GLU A 125 -7.98 4.15 26.04
C GLU A 125 -6.91 3.28 25.37
N MET A 126 -5.96 3.88 24.62
CA MET A 126 -4.88 3.13 23.99
C MET A 126 -3.87 2.59 25.01
N VAL A 127 -3.53 3.36 26.05
CA VAL A 127 -2.68 2.90 27.17
C VAL A 127 -3.36 1.77 27.96
N ASP A 128 -4.65 1.90 28.26
CA ASP A 128 -5.44 0.87 28.97
C ASP A 128 -5.56 -0.42 28.11
N LYS A 129 -5.61 -0.28 26.77
CA LYS A 129 -5.51 -1.37 25.79
C LYS A 129 -4.08 -1.91 25.58
N LYS A 130 -3.08 -1.35 26.27
CA LYS A 130 -1.63 -1.68 26.17
C LYS A 130 -1.00 -1.38 24.81
N ILE A 131 -1.61 -0.54 23.98
CA ILE A 131 -1.09 -0.14 22.67
C ILE A 131 -0.06 0.97 22.88
N SER A 132 1.22 0.58 22.85
CA SER A 132 2.35 1.46 23.16
C SER A 132 2.92 2.13 21.91
N PHE A 133 2.87 3.46 21.87
CA PHE A 133 3.54 4.29 20.86
C PHE A 133 4.08 5.57 21.49
N LYS A 134 5.09 6.19 20.87
CA LYS A 134 5.54 7.54 21.25
C LYS A 134 4.87 8.63 20.41
N PRO A 135 3.99 9.46 20.98
CA PRO A 135 3.45 10.62 20.29
C PRO A 135 4.37 11.84 20.35
N TYR A 136 4.47 12.54 19.22
CA TYR A 136 5.09 13.84 19.03
C TYR A 136 4.10 14.75 18.29
N ILE A 137 3.95 16.00 18.71
CA ILE A 137 3.10 17.00 18.05
C ILE A 137 3.97 18.13 17.55
N LEU A 138 3.99 18.36 16.23
CA LEU A 138 4.72 19.43 15.58
C LEU A 138 3.72 20.51 15.16
N SER A 139 3.62 21.57 15.95
CA SER A 139 2.65 22.64 15.72
C SER A 139 3.22 23.77 14.87
N LEU A 140 2.55 24.11 13.78
CA LEU A 140 2.90 25.20 12.87
C LEU A 140 2.40 26.58 13.34
N VAL A 141 1.83 26.67 14.55
CA VAL A 141 1.28 27.89 15.15
C VAL A 141 1.65 28.01 16.62
N LYS A 142 1.95 29.24 17.08
CA LYS A 142 2.27 29.53 18.47
C LYS A 142 1.00 29.81 19.27
N ASP A 143 0.33 28.74 19.69
CA ASP A 143 -0.89 28.80 20.51
C ASP A 143 -0.71 28.01 21.82
N SER A 144 -1.01 28.67 22.94
CA SER A 144 -0.91 28.10 24.29
C SER A 144 -2.13 27.27 24.68
N LEU A 145 -3.33 27.65 24.23
CA LEU A 145 -4.55 26.84 24.40
C LEU A 145 -4.42 25.53 23.64
N LEU A 146 -3.86 25.60 22.42
CA LEU A 146 -3.58 24.43 21.60
C LEU A 146 -2.60 23.48 22.28
N SER A 147 -1.50 24.00 22.84
CA SER A 147 -0.55 23.16 23.60
C SER A 147 -1.19 22.46 24.81
N GLY A 148 -2.18 23.10 25.45
CA GLY A 148 -2.97 22.51 26.53
C GLY A 148 -3.82 21.32 26.08
N GLN A 149 -4.45 21.40 24.90
CA GLN A 149 -5.26 20.29 24.34
C GLN A 149 -4.44 19.02 24.10
N TYR A 150 -3.14 19.15 23.81
CA TYR A 150 -2.24 18.02 23.55
C TYR A 150 -1.38 17.61 24.76
N ALA A 151 -1.57 18.20 25.96
CA ALA A 151 -0.70 17.93 27.11
C ALA A 151 -0.66 16.46 27.54
N CYS A 152 -1.76 15.72 27.34
CA CYS A 152 -1.88 14.28 27.56
C CYS A 152 -1.27 13.41 26.44
N MET A 153 -0.96 14.02 25.29
CA MET A 153 -0.43 13.39 24.08
C MET A 153 1.10 13.56 23.98
N GLY A 154 1.79 13.85 25.08
CA GLY A 154 3.26 13.78 25.14
C GLY A 154 3.99 14.98 24.55
N THR A 155 4.94 14.73 23.64
CA THR A 155 5.98 15.72 23.29
C THR A 155 5.48 16.74 22.26
N TYR A 156 4.95 17.87 22.73
CA TYR A 156 4.58 19.04 21.91
C TYR A 156 5.81 19.91 21.58
N ILE A 157 5.96 20.27 20.30
CA ILE A 157 7.07 21.06 19.75
C ILE A 157 6.48 22.13 18.82
N ASN A 158 6.87 23.39 19.02
CA ASN A 158 6.54 24.46 18.08
C ASN A 158 7.51 24.42 16.90
N VAL A 159 7.00 24.55 15.68
CA VAL A 159 7.75 24.63 14.42
C VAL A 159 7.26 25.88 13.67
N LEU A 160 7.83 27.02 14.05
CA LEU A 160 7.41 28.36 13.64
C LEU A 160 8.32 28.96 12.57
N GLU A 161 9.59 28.51 12.52
CA GLU A 161 10.59 28.94 11.54
C GLU A 161 11.45 27.79 11.00
N PRO A 162 12.17 27.98 9.87
CA PRO A 162 12.98 26.91 9.26
C PRO A 162 14.07 26.32 10.18
N GLY A 163 14.53 27.05 11.19
CA GLY A 163 15.47 26.55 12.20
C GLY A 163 14.87 25.45 13.10
N ASP A 164 13.58 25.55 13.43
CA ASP A 164 12.88 24.62 14.32
C ASP A 164 12.80 23.20 13.75
N PHE A 165 12.90 23.03 12.43
CA PHE A 165 12.88 21.74 11.75
C PHE A 165 13.94 20.79 12.32
N ASN A 166 15.19 21.26 12.40
CA ASN A 166 16.29 20.47 12.94
C ASN A 166 16.11 20.24 14.44
N ILE A 167 15.59 21.23 15.19
CA ILE A 167 15.31 21.08 16.63
C ILE A 167 14.28 19.97 16.87
N ALA A 168 13.18 19.94 16.11
CA ALA A 168 12.16 18.91 16.17
C ALA A 168 12.69 17.52 15.77
N ILE A 169 13.40 17.44 14.64
CA ILE A 169 13.99 16.20 14.12
C ILE A 169 15.00 15.61 15.13
N GLN A 170 15.95 16.42 15.62
CA GLN A 170 16.92 15.97 16.61
C GLN A 170 16.26 15.57 17.93
N LYS A 171 15.17 16.22 18.35
CA LYS A 171 14.41 15.82 19.56
C LYS A 171 13.77 14.44 19.38
N ILE A 172 13.12 14.17 18.25
CA ILE A 172 12.54 12.86 17.90
C ILE A 172 13.63 11.77 17.81
N ILE A 173 14.79 12.08 17.22
CA ILE A 173 15.93 11.15 17.13
C ILE A 173 16.52 10.89 18.52
N ASN A 174 16.82 11.92 19.30
CA ASN A 174 17.43 11.80 20.62
C ASN A 174 16.55 10.99 21.59
N GLU A 175 15.25 11.25 21.62
CA GLU A 175 14.30 10.51 22.48
C GLU A 175 14.06 9.07 22.02
N ASN A 176 14.47 8.70 20.81
CA ASN A 176 14.40 7.33 20.29
C ASN A 176 15.77 6.65 20.10
N LYS A 177 16.90 7.28 20.45
CA LYS A 177 18.26 6.77 20.17
C LYS A 177 18.47 5.29 20.52
N THR A 178 18.00 4.84 21.69
CA THR A 178 18.12 3.44 22.15
C THR A 178 17.26 2.44 21.38
N LYS A 179 16.24 2.91 20.63
CA LYS A 179 15.39 2.10 19.74
C LYS A 179 15.81 2.20 18.27
N LEU A 180 16.43 3.31 17.88
CA LEU A 180 16.97 3.54 16.53
C LEU A 180 18.30 2.83 16.31
N HIS A 181 19.09 2.60 17.36
CA HIS A 181 20.40 1.97 17.26
C HIS A 181 20.29 0.46 16.99
N ILE A 182 20.55 0.04 15.75
CA ILE A 182 20.83 -1.37 15.43
C ILE A 182 22.19 -1.72 16.06
N PRO A 183 22.31 -2.72 16.94
CA PRO A 183 23.61 -3.17 17.40
C PRO A 183 24.40 -3.73 16.21
N GLU A 184 25.64 -3.29 16.01
CA GLU A 184 26.47 -3.71 14.87
C GLU A 184 26.94 -5.17 14.96
N THR A 185 26.04 -6.13 14.76
CA THR A 185 26.40 -7.49 14.36
C THR A 185 26.79 -7.52 12.88
N ARG A 186 27.77 -6.68 12.50
CA ARG A 186 28.57 -7.00 11.31
C ARG A 186 29.30 -8.30 11.63
N PRO A 187 29.22 -9.36 10.79
CA PRO A 187 30.24 -10.38 10.82
C PRO A 187 31.57 -9.67 10.59
N GLN A 188 32.51 -9.76 11.53
CA GLN A 188 33.85 -9.24 11.26
C GLN A 188 34.43 -10.04 10.10
N GLU A 189 34.63 -9.39 8.96
CA GLU A 189 35.51 -9.93 7.92
C GLU A 189 36.85 -10.23 8.61
N LYS A 190 37.20 -11.51 8.69
CA LYS A 190 38.49 -11.93 9.21
C LYS A 190 39.53 -11.31 8.29
N LYS A 191 40.22 -10.27 8.77
CA LYS A 191 41.39 -9.68 8.09
C LYS A 191 42.26 -10.84 7.61
N PRO A 192 42.63 -10.91 6.31
CA PRO A 192 43.45 -12.00 5.81
C PRO A 192 44.69 -12.17 6.68
N ILE A 193 44.88 -13.38 7.23
CA ILE A 193 46.10 -13.70 7.95
C ILE A 193 47.21 -13.64 6.91
N VAL A 194 48.07 -12.62 7.03
CA VAL A 194 49.25 -12.47 6.17
C VAL A 194 50.23 -13.57 6.56
N VAL A 195 50.12 -14.71 5.87
CA VAL A 195 51.13 -15.75 5.89
C VAL A 195 52.40 -15.14 5.31
N LYS A 196 53.40 -14.91 6.17
CA LYS A 196 54.74 -14.53 5.73
C LYS A 196 55.35 -15.73 5.00
N THR A 197 55.57 -15.59 3.71
CA THR A 197 56.49 -16.44 2.95
C THR A 197 57.80 -15.67 2.81
N ASP A 198 58.87 -16.15 3.44
CA ASP A 198 60.18 -15.49 3.41
C ASP A 198 60.81 -15.52 2.00
N PRO A 199 61.63 -14.52 1.63
CA PRO A 199 62.17 -14.39 0.28
C PRO A 199 63.30 -15.39 -0.01
N PRO A 200 63.43 -15.91 -1.25
CA PRO A 200 64.55 -16.74 -1.66
C PRO A 200 65.88 -15.94 -1.73
N PRO A 201 67.04 -16.59 -1.53
CA PRO A 201 68.31 -15.91 -1.29
C PRO A 201 69.00 -15.35 -2.55
N THR A 202 69.77 -14.28 -2.36
CA THR A 202 70.50 -13.55 -3.41
C THR A 202 71.86 -14.18 -3.72
N PRO A 203 72.26 -14.33 -4.99
CA PRO A 203 73.66 -14.58 -5.38
C PRO A 203 74.54 -13.35 -5.14
N VAL A 204 75.82 -13.57 -4.80
CA VAL A 204 76.83 -12.52 -4.55
C VAL A 204 77.89 -12.52 -5.64
N VAL A 205 78.37 -11.34 -6.07
CA VAL A 205 79.77 -11.06 -6.50
C VAL A 205 79.98 -9.53 -6.69
N ARG A 206 81.24 -9.08 -6.71
CA ARG A 206 81.77 -7.69 -6.74
C ARG A 206 83.01 -7.63 -7.68
N PRO A 207 83.73 -6.50 -7.92
CA PRO A 207 83.34 -5.07 -8.11
C PRO A 207 84.14 -4.32 -9.24
N ARG A 208 83.79 -3.04 -9.53
CA ARG A 208 84.60 -1.97 -10.24
C ARG A 208 85.00 -2.30 -11.73
N VAL A 209 85.44 -1.39 -12.62
CA VAL A 209 86.35 -0.21 -12.59
C VAL A 209 86.07 0.78 -13.78
N ASP A 210 86.34 2.08 -13.60
CA ASP A 210 86.66 3.21 -14.54
C ASP A 210 85.78 3.84 -15.66
N THR A 211 86.16 5.10 -15.94
CA THR A 211 85.78 6.19 -16.88
C THR A 211 86.65 6.21 -18.18
N PRO A 212 86.60 7.21 -19.11
CA PRO A 212 85.62 8.29 -19.44
C PRO A 212 85.31 8.53 -20.97
N ALA A 213 84.24 9.32 -21.21
CA ALA A 213 84.02 10.35 -22.25
C ALA A 213 84.62 10.34 -23.70
N SER A 214 83.77 10.71 -24.67
CA SER A 214 84.13 11.54 -25.85
C SER A 214 82.91 12.30 -26.47
N ARG A 215 83.13 13.16 -27.47
CA ARG A 215 82.24 14.19 -28.10
C ARG A 215 82.65 14.34 -29.60
N PRO A 216 82.03 15.18 -30.46
CA PRO A 216 80.62 15.62 -30.67
C PRO A 216 80.23 15.55 -32.19
N VAL A 217 79.16 16.24 -32.64
CA VAL A 217 79.07 17.01 -33.93
C VAL A 217 77.74 17.82 -34.01
N ALA A 218 77.62 18.82 -34.91
CA ALA A 218 76.55 19.84 -35.01
C ALA A 218 75.54 19.58 -36.19
N ARG A 219 74.64 20.46 -36.70
CA ARG A 219 74.63 21.96 -36.84
C ARG A 219 73.27 22.53 -37.38
N GLN A 220 72.82 23.71 -36.89
CA GLN A 220 72.06 24.81 -37.59
C GLN A 220 70.63 24.57 -38.22
N GLU A 221 69.71 25.54 -38.45
CA GLU A 221 69.55 26.99 -38.11
C GLU A 221 68.04 27.48 -38.13
N THR A 222 67.75 28.80 -38.05
CA THR A 222 66.38 29.44 -37.93
C THR A 222 66.15 30.58 -38.96
N PRO A 223 64.92 31.18 -39.16
CA PRO A 223 64.54 32.43 -38.43
C PRO A 223 63.03 32.88 -38.31
N VAL A 224 62.73 33.56 -37.18
CA VAL A 224 61.96 34.83 -36.89
C VAL A 224 60.82 35.40 -37.80
N ALA A 225 59.69 35.82 -37.17
CA ALA A 225 58.83 36.99 -37.56
C ALA A 225 57.93 37.51 -36.37
N VAL A 226 57.22 38.64 -36.52
CA VAL A 226 57.19 39.80 -35.54
C VAL A 226 55.78 40.36 -35.14
N LYS A 227 55.68 41.16 -34.05
CA LYS A 227 54.47 41.89 -33.52
C LYS A 227 54.25 43.30 -34.12
N PRO A 228 53.05 43.94 -33.97
CA PRO A 228 52.76 44.91 -32.86
C PRO A 228 51.24 44.90 -32.43
N ASP A 229 50.61 45.72 -31.55
CA ASP A 229 50.99 46.71 -30.51
C ASP A 229 49.96 46.83 -29.31
N THR A 230 49.73 48.04 -28.77
CA THR A 230 49.05 48.45 -27.49
C THR A 230 48.25 49.79 -27.68
N PRO A 231 47.58 50.51 -26.71
CA PRO A 231 47.93 50.74 -25.28
C PRO A 231 46.81 50.86 -24.18
N ASP A 232 47.26 50.87 -22.93
CA ASP A 232 46.79 51.55 -21.68
C ASP A 232 45.35 51.53 -21.12
N ARG A 233 45.22 51.12 -19.84
CA ARG A 233 45.10 52.05 -18.68
C ARG A 233 45.22 51.39 -17.27
N VAL A 234 46.31 51.70 -16.55
CA VAL A 234 46.51 51.88 -15.08
C VAL A 234 45.97 50.85 -14.03
N GLN A 235 46.86 50.52 -13.07
CA GLN A 235 46.75 49.68 -11.84
C GLN A 235 45.89 50.34 -10.70
N ALA A 236 45.48 49.75 -9.55
CA ALA A 236 45.35 48.42 -8.88
C ALA A 236 44.59 48.69 -7.52
N PRO A 237 44.41 47.79 -6.49
CA PRO A 237 44.79 46.37 -6.32
C PRO A 237 43.73 45.38 -5.74
N VAL A 238 44.02 44.09 -5.95
CA VAL A 238 43.85 42.85 -5.14
C VAL A 238 43.04 42.84 -3.81
N VAL A 239 42.15 41.83 -3.66
CA VAL A 239 42.02 40.80 -2.56
C VAL A 239 40.69 40.04 -2.83
N GLU A 240 40.70 38.92 -3.55
CA GLU A 240 40.94 37.53 -3.12
C GLU A 240 39.75 36.83 -2.41
N MET A 241 39.15 35.86 -3.12
CA MET A 241 38.77 34.55 -2.57
C MET A 241 39.06 33.47 -3.63
N LYS A 242 39.64 32.33 -3.21
CA LYS A 242 40.08 31.27 -4.12
C LYS A 242 38.94 30.33 -4.51
N GLU A 243 38.78 30.06 -5.80
CA GLU A 243 38.13 28.81 -6.25
C GLU A 243 38.98 27.59 -5.81
N MET A 244 38.34 26.47 -5.47
CA MET A 244 39.05 25.20 -5.31
C MET A 244 38.33 24.03 -6.02
N TYR A 245 39.07 23.45 -6.96
CA TYR A 245 38.98 22.07 -7.47
C TYR A 245 37.63 21.53 -7.97
N ARG A 246 37.43 21.66 -9.28
CA ARG A 246 36.70 20.66 -10.08
C ARG A 246 37.48 19.34 -10.10
N LEU A 247 36.83 18.22 -9.76
CA LEU A 247 37.40 16.88 -9.96
C LEU A 247 37.11 16.36 -11.39
N PRO A 248 38.05 15.63 -12.03
CA PRO A 248 37.89 15.17 -13.41
C PRO A 248 37.02 13.91 -13.52
N PHE A 249 35.97 13.97 -14.36
CA PHE A 249 35.03 12.87 -14.57
C PHE A 249 35.60 11.77 -15.51
N ARG A 250 36.31 10.78 -14.94
CA ARG A 250 36.89 9.66 -15.71
C ARG A 250 35.86 8.57 -15.98
N ARG A 251 35.31 8.51 -17.21
CA ARG A 251 34.48 7.37 -17.66
C ARG A 251 35.35 6.14 -17.91
N THR A 252 35.24 5.11 -17.07
CA THR A 252 35.82 3.77 -17.32
C THR A 252 34.70 2.77 -17.66
N PRO A 253 34.70 2.10 -18.83
CA PRO A 253 33.72 1.08 -19.13
C PRO A 253 34.02 -0.20 -18.34
N ARG A 254 33.12 -0.59 -17.42
CA ARG A 254 33.17 -1.92 -16.78
C ARG A 254 32.78 -2.99 -17.81
N LYS A 255 33.77 -3.71 -18.33
CA LYS A 255 33.53 -5.01 -18.98
C LYS A 255 33.18 -6.03 -17.89
N TYR A 256 32.07 -6.76 -18.07
CA TYR A 256 31.78 -7.95 -17.28
C TYR A 256 32.45 -9.15 -17.96
N THR A 257 33.51 -9.69 -17.34
CA THR A 257 34.07 -10.99 -17.73
C THR A 257 33.41 -12.06 -16.88
N ILE A 258 32.63 -12.95 -17.49
CA ILE A 258 32.15 -14.15 -16.80
C ILE A 258 33.33 -15.12 -16.71
N ILE A 259 33.85 -15.31 -15.49
CA ILE A 259 34.84 -16.36 -15.21
C ILE A 259 34.06 -17.60 -14.76
N LEU A 260 33.97 -18.59 -15.66
CA LEU A 260 33.59 -19.96 -15.28
C LEU A 260 34.76 -20.56 -14.48
N ALA A 261 34.61 -20.62 -13.16
CA ALA A 261 35.58 -21.26 -12.29
C ALA A 261 35.34 -22.78 -12.27
N GLU A 262 36.04 -23.51 -13.15
CA GLU A 262 36.20 -24.95 -12.99
C GLU A 262 37.08 -25.22 -11.76
N ASN A 263 36.46 -25.67 -10.66
CA ASN A 263 37.12 -26.46 -9.63
C ASN A 263 36.05 -27.24 -8.84
N ALA A 264 36.12 -28.56 -8.89
CA ALA A 264 35.09 -29.42 -8.31
C ALA A 264 35.36 -29.71 -6.83
N LEU A 265 34.37 -29.43 -5.98
CA LEU A 265 34.26 -30.05 -4.66
C LEU A 265 33.48 -31.38 -4.77
N PRO A 266 33.89 -32.45 -4.07
CA PRO A 266 33.28 -33.77 -4.21
C PRO A 266 31.84 -33.77 -3.68
N ARG A 267 30.90 -34.28 -4.49
CA ARG A 267 29.50 -34.46 -4.07
C ARG A 267 29.42 -35.55 -2.98
N PRO A 268 28.64 -35.36 -1.90
CA PRO A 268 28.36 -36.45 -0.96
C PRO A 268 27.64 -37.59 -1.68
N ARG A 269 28.09 -38.82 -1.46
CA ARG A 269 27.60 -40.01 -2.15
C ARG A 269 26.27 -40.45 -1.53
N LEU A 270 25.16 -40.15 -2.19
CA LEU A 270 23.83 -40.63 -1.81
C LEU A 270 23.80 -42.17 -1.80
N VAL A 271 23.75 -42.75 -0.60
CA VAL A 271 23.49 -44.18 -0.41
C VAL A 271 21.98 -44.39 -0.50
N PHE A 272 21.53 -44.95 -1.62
CA PHE A 272 20.14 -45.34 -1.80
C PHE A 272 19.84 -46.60 -0.98
N LEU A 273 19.29 -46.40 0.23
CA LEU A 273 18.64 -47.46 0.98
C LEU A 273 17.39 -47.92 0.21
N LYS A 274 17.47 -49.10 -0.43
CA LYS A 274 16.30 -49.78 -0.99
C LYS A 274 15.39 -50.25 0.13
N MET A 275 14.36 -49.46 0.44
CA MET A 275 13.20 -49.97 1.18
C MET A 275 12.32 -50.76 0.22
N ASN A 276 12.45 -52.09 0.24
CA ASN A 276 11.49 -52.98 -0.41
C ASN A 276 10.17 -52.96 0.38
N PHE A 277 9.20 -52.18 -0.08
CA PHE A 277 7.81 -52.38 0.36
C PHE A 277 7.23 -53.60 -0.37
N PRO A 278 6.55 -54.53 0.33
CA PRO A 278 5.87 -55.64 -0.33
C PRO A 278 4.71 -55.11 -1.19
N ALA A 279 4.41 -55.79 -2.29
CA ALA A 279 3.23 -55.50 -3.08
C ALA A 279 1.95 -55.75 -2.25
N PRO A 280 0.86 -54.98 -2.46
CA PRO A 280 -0.44 -55.34 -1.91
C PRO A 280 -0.88 -56.72 -2.44
N PRO A 281 -1.61 -57.52 -1.65
CA PRO A 281 -2.01 -58.86 -2.04
C PRO A 281 -2.96 -58.85 -3.25
N GLU A 282 -2.82 -59.88 -4.08
CA GLU A 282 -3.61 -60.11 -5.28
C GLU A 282 -4.98 -60.70 -4.91
N GLU A 283 -6.06 -59.93 -5.03
CA GLU A 283 -7.42 -60.42 -4.77
C GLU A 283 -7.89 -61.35 -5.89
N GLN A 284 -8.05 -62.63 -5.56
CA GLN A 284 -8.53 -63.66 -6.49
C GLN A 284 -10.06 -63.56 -6.74
N PRO A 285 -10.55 -63.95 -7.93
CA PRO A 285 -11.88 -63.60 -8.39
C PRO A 285 -12.98 -64.49 -7.79
N VAL A 286 -14.11 -63.88 -7.42
CA VAL A 286 -15.33 -64.61 -7.00
C VAL A 286 -16.54 -64.20 -7.85
N ALA A 287 -17.00 -65.17 -8.65
CA ALA A 287 -18.34 -65.41 -9.20
C ALA A 287 -19.22 -64.24 -9.73
N SER A 288 -19.85 -64.47 -10.89
CA SER A 288 -20.80 -63.56 -11.52
C SER A 288 -22.24 -64.09 -11.51
N ARG A 289 -23.23 -63.16 -11.58
CA ARG A 289 -24.58 -63.22 -12.24
C ARG A 289 -25.67 -62.50 -11.41
N PRO A 290 -26.83 -62.14 -12.01
CA PRO A 290 -27.15 -62.05 -13.44
C PRO A 290 -27.57 -60.63 -13.89
N VAL A 291 -27.53 -60.38 -15.20
CA VAL A 291 -28.12 -59.19 -15.83
C VAL A 291 -29.55 -59.48 -16.28
N THR A 292 -30.46 -58.52 -16.10
CA THR A 292 -31.78 -58.46 -16.76
C THR A 292 -31.99 -57.05 -17.36
N PRO A 293 -32.90 -56.86 -18.35
CA PRO A 293 -32.50 -56.10 -19.54
C PRO A 293 -32.73 -54.58 -19.52
N LYS A 294 -32.18 -53.95 -20.58
CA LYS A 294 -32.41 -52.57 -21.01
C LYS A 294 -33.92 -52.26 -21.15
N ASP A 295 -34.28 -51.00 -20.93
CA ASP A 295 -34.64 -50.13 -22.07
C ASP A 295 -34.47 -48.63 -21.73
N ALA A 296 -34.86 -47.74 -22.66
CA ALA A 296 -34.70 -46.29 -22.63
C ALA A 296 -33.25 -45.77 -22.83
N ALA A 297 -32.84 -45.66 -24.10
CA ALA A 297 -31.60 -45.01 -24.51
C ALA A 297 -31.66 -43.48 -24.28
N THR A 298 -31.18 -43.02 -23.12
CA THR A 298 -30.92 -41.59 -22.88
C THR A 298 -29.64 -41.18 -23.61
N SER A 299 -29.63 -39.99 -24.20
CA SER A 299 -28.48 -39.48 -24.96
C SER A 299 -27.22 -39.34 -24.09
N ARG A 300 -26.07 -39.67 -24.69
CA ARG A 300 -24.74 -39.39 -24.14
C ARG A 300 -24.69 -37.92 -23.72
N PRO A 301 -24.41 -37.58 -22.44
CA PRO A 301 -24.29 -36.19 -22.03
C PRO A 301 -23.17 -35.54 -22.84
N THR A 302 -23.54 -34.49 -23.57
CA THR A 302 -22.58 -33.53 -24.11
C THR A 302 -21.76 -32.94 -22.95
N PRO A 303 -20.51 -32.48 -23.20
CA PRO A 303 -19.73 -31.83 -22.16
C PRO A 303 -20.55 -30.67 -21.58
N VAL A 304 -20.93 -30.80 -20.30
CA VAL A 304 -21.75 -29.80 -19.62
C VAL A 304 -21.01 -28.48 -19.69
N SER A 305 -21.67 -27.47 -20.25
CA SER A 305 -21.06 -26.18 -20.55
C SER A 305 -20.30 -25.65 -19.34
N SER A 306 -19.07 -25.18 -19.56
CA SER A 306 -18.51 -24.16 -18.69
C SER A 306 -19.57 -23.08 -18.53
N VAL A 307 -19.90 -22.72 -17.29
CA VAL A 307 -20.89 -21.68 -17.03
C VAL A 307 -20.29 -20.38 -17.54
N LYS A 308 -20.62 -20.03 -18.78
CA LYS A 308 -20.55 -18.65 -19.24
C LYS A 308 -21.43 -17.85 -18.29
N ILE A 309 -20.77 -17.17 -17.35
CA ILE A 309 -21.26 -15.88 -16.87
C ILE A 309 -21.72 -15.16 -18.13
N VAL A 310 -22.99 -14.74 -18.17
CA VAL A 310 -23.55 -14.12 -19.36
C VAL A 310 -22.88 -12.76 -19.51
N GLU A 311 -21.78 -12.75 -20.27
CA GLU A 311 -21.17 -11.56 -20.81
C GLU A 311 -22.16 -10.96 -21.80
N THR A 312 -23.11 -10.20 -21.25
CA THR A 312 -23.81 -9.15 -22.00
C THR A 312 -22.71 -8.36 -22.72
N PRO A 313 -22.76 -8.24 -24.06
CA PRO A 313 -21.63 -7.71 -24.80
C PRO A 313 -21.24 -6.31 -24.30
N PRO A 314 -19.95 -5.91 -24.40
CA PRO A 314 -19.49 -4.59 -24.00
C PRO A 314 -20.03 -3.53 -24.99
N GLN A 315 -21.33 -3.25 -24.89
CA GLN A 315 -22.05 -2.35 -25.78
C GLN A 315 -21.75 -0.91 -25.36
N GLU A 316 -20.72 -0.37 -26.02
CA GLU A 316 -20.53 1.00 -26.51
C GLU A 316 -21.06 2.17 -25.66
N MET A 317 -20.15 3.08 -25.30
CA MET A 317 -20.49 4.44 -24.91
C MET A 317 -21.13 5.18 -26.09
N THR A 318 -22.45 5.35 -26.06
CA THR A 318 -23.08 6.44 -26.81
C THR A 318 -22.74 7.76 -26.13
N VAL A 319 -22.32 8.75 -26.91
CA VAL A 319 -22.15 10.13 -26.45
C VAL A 319 -23.09 11.06 -27.22
N THR A 320 -23.86 11.86 -26.49
CA THR A 320 -24.63 12.98 -27.05
C THR A 320 -24.01 14.30 -26.58
N ASN A 321 -23.90 15.25 -27.51
CA ASN A 321 -23.40 16.60 -27.26
C ASN A 321 -24.58 17.57 -27.30
N GLU A 322 -25.00 18.04 -26.13
CA GLU A 322 -26.04 19.07 -26.00
C GLU A 322 -25.39 20.45 -25.81
N LEU A 323 -25.80 21.42 -26.62
CA LEU A 323 -25.24 22.77 -26.64
C LEU A 323 -26.24 23.76 -26.07
N THR A 324 -25.82 24.53 -25.05
CA THR A 324 -26.63 25.62 -24.48
C THR A 324 -25.80 26.91 -24.40
N PRO A 325 -26.39 28.10 -24.65
CA PRO A 325 -25.66 29.37 -24.56
C PRO A 325 -25.06 29.61 -23.17
N ALA A 326 -23.83 30.12 -23.10
CA ALA A 326 -23.16 30.44 -21.85
C ALA A 326 -22.15 31.59 -22.03
N GLU A 327 -21.90 32.36 -20.96
CA GLU A 327 -20.92 33.47 -20.97
C GLU A 327 -19.47 33.01 -21.23
N LYS A 328 -19.20 31.71 -21.10
CA LYS A 328 -17.88 31.10 -21.25
C LYS A 328 -17.99 29.74 -21.94
N THR A 329 -16.95 29.36 -22.65
CA THR A 329 -16.79 27.98 -23.15
C THR A 329 -16.59 27.03 -21.97
N GLN A 330 -17.55 26.13 -21.76
CA GLN A 330 -17.55 25.19 -20.64
C GLN A 330 -17.91 23.77 -21.09
N LEU A 331 -17.34 22.78 -20.42
CA LEU A 331 -17.66 21.36 -20.56
C LEU A 331 -18.38 20.84 -19.32
N ARG A 332 -19.55 20.23 -19.49
CA ARG A 332 -20.24 19.45 -18.45
C ARG A 332 -20.21 17.98 -18.85
N VAL A 333 -19.53 17.14 -18.08
CA VAL A 333 -19.56 15.67 -18.30
C VAL A 333 -20.70 15.06 -17.49
N GLN A 334 -21.76 14.65 -18.18
CA GLN A 334 -22.87 13.90 -17.60
C GLN A 334 -22.65 12.40 -17.80
N ILE A 335 -22.97 11.61 -16.79
CA ILE A 335 -22.82 10.15 -16.81
C ILE A 335 -24.18 9.56 -16.46
N VAL A 336 -24.67 8.63 -17.26
CA VAL A 336 -25.99 8.00 -17.12
C VAL A 336 -25.88 6.47 -17.25
N THR A 337 -26.82 5.75 -16.64
CA THR A 337 -27.05 4.34 -16.97
C THR A 337 -27.66 4.21 -18.37
N ARG A 338 -27.69 2.98 -18.91
CA ARG A 338 -28.47 2.62 -20.11
C ARG A 338 -29.97 2.93 -20.02
N GLN A 339 -30.50 3.18 -18.83
CA GLN A 339 -31.90 3.59 -18.58
C GLN A 339 -32.06 5.11 -18.47
N GLY A 340 -31.03 5.90 -18.81
CA GLY A 340 -31.03 7.36 -18.68
C GLY A 340 -30.89 7.89 -17.25
N LYS A 341 -30.89 7.02 -16.23
CA LYS A 341 -30.75 7.42 -14.82
C LYS A 341 -29.36 8.08 -14.61
N PRO A 342 -29.28 9.31 -14.08
CA PRO A 342 -28.02 10.00 -13.87
C PRO A 342 -27.19 9.34 -12.74
N ILE A 343 -25.91 9.13 -13.02
CA ILE A 343 -24.90 8.64 -12.10
C ILE A 343 -24.11 9.83 -11.56
N TYR A 344 -23.90 9.87 -10.24
CA TYR A 344 -23.27 10.99 -9.53
C TYR A 344 -21.85 10.70 -9.04
N ALA A 345 -21.25 9.60 -9.51
CA ALA A 345 -19.85 9.26 -9.28
C ALA A 345 -18.89 10.38 -9.71
N GLU A 346 -17.78 10.52 -8.99
CA GLU A 346 -16.73 11.52 -9.25
C GLU A 346 -15.43 10.86 -9.75
N PRO A 347 -15.41 10.22 -10.94
CA PRO A 347 -14.20 9.59 -11.48
C PRO A 347 -13.14 10.62 -11.89
N LEU A 348 -11.90 10.15 -11.95
CA LEU A 348 -10.84 10.84 -12.67
C LEU A 348 -11.07 10.70 -14.19
N MET A 349 -10.85 11.79 -14.91
CA MET A 349 -10.98 11.89 -16.36
C MET A 349 -9.68 12.42 -16.94
N THR A 350 -9.29 11.92 -18.12
CA THR A 350 -8.20 12.50 -18.91
C THR A 350 -8.79 13.09 -20.18
N ILE A 351 -8.75 14.43 -20.29
CA ILE A 351 -9.17 15.18 -21.46
C ILE A 351 -7.92 15.46 -22.31
N THR A 352 -7.87 14.99 -23.56
CA THR A 352 -6.74 15.19 -24.47
C THR A 352 -7.16 16.10 -25.62
N ASN A 353 -6.47 17.21 -25.87
CA ASN A 353 -6.74 18.05 -27.05
C ASN A 353 -6.29 17.33 -28.33
N ALA A 354 -7.17 17.20 -29.33
CA ALA A 354 -6.88 16.42 -30.53
C ALA A 354 -5.82 17.07 -31.44
N ARG A 355 -5.68 18.40 -31.42
CA ARG A 355 -4.68 19.15 -32.22
C ARG A 355 -3.32 19.21 -31.52
N THR A 356 -3.26 19.63 -30.26
CA THR A 356 -1.99 19.86 -29.53
C THR A 356 -1.48 18.62 -28.79
N LYS A 357 -2.29 17.57 -28.69
CA LYS A 357 -2.04 16.33 -27.93
C LYS A 357 -1.77 16.55 -26.44
N THR A 358 -2.02 17.75 -25.91
CA THR A 358 -1.92 18.05 -24.48
C THR A 358 -2.97 17.27 -23.70
N LYS A 359 -2.55 16.66 -22.58
CA LYS A 359 -3.43 15.93 -21.65
C LYS A 359 -3.70 16.77 -20.41
N ARG A 360 -4.97 16.91 -20.06
CA ARG A 360 -5.45 17.56 -18.84
C ARG A 360 -6.22 16.54 -18.03
N GLN A 361 -5.69 16.18 -16.86
CA GLN A 361 -6.45 15.36 -15.90
C GLN A 361 -7.37 16.25 -15.09
N GLU A 362 -8.64 15.89 -15.03
CA GLU A 362 -9.69 16.57 -14.27
C GLU A 362 -10.53 15.55 -13.53
N ARG A 363 -11.03 15.91 -12.35
CA ARG A 363 -12.03 15.08 -11.65
C ARG A 363 -13.42 15.60 -11.97
N ARG A 364 -14.35 14.72 -12.34
CA ARG A 364 -15.77 15.10 -12.41
C ARG A 364 -16.24 15.44 -11.00
N LEU A 365 -16.81 16.62 -10.79
CA LEU A 365 -17.31 17.06 -9.49
C LEU A 365 -18.83 17.21 -9.49
N VAL A 366 -19.49 16.75 -8.44
CA VAL A 366 -20.94 16.80 -8.25
C VAL A 366 -21.26 17.51 -6.94
N THR A 367 -22.13 18.52 -7.03
CA THR A 367 -22.50 19.36 -5.89
C THR A 367 -23.28 18.56 -4.85
N ALA A 368 -22.85 18.63 -3.59
CA ALA A 368 -23.45 17.92 -2.47
C ALA A 368 -24.95 18.26 -2.30
N GLY A 369 -25.80 17.25 -2.13
CA GLY A 369 -27.24 17.41 -1.96
C GLY A 369 -27.98 17.73 -3.27
N SER A 370 -27.64 18.86 -3.92
CA SER A 370 -28.31 19.31 -5.15
C SER A 370 -28.02 18.46 -6.38
N LYS A 371 -27.02 17.57 -6.33
CA LYS A 371 -26.62 16.65 -7.41
C LYS A 371 -26.20 17.35 -8.72
N ALA A 372 -25.98 18.66 -8.68
CA ALA A 372 -25.60 19.47 -9.84
C ALA A 372 -24.14 19.24 -10.24
N ILE A 373 -23.92 18.81 -11.49
CA ILE A 373 -22.58 18.57 -12.05
C ILE A 373 -21.89 19.92 -12.29
N LYS A 374 -20.68 20.09 -11.72
CA LYS A 374 -19.90 21.32 -11.89
C LYS A 374 -19.30 21.38 -13.31
N PRO A 375 -19.50 22.47 -14.08
CA PRO A 375 -18.82 22.66 -15.36
C PRO A 375 -17.31 22.87 -15.20
N ILE A 376 -16.57 22.56 -16.28
CA ILE A 376 -15.12 22.75 -16.41
C ILE A 376 -14.88 23.81 -17.50
N ASP A 377 -14.24 24.91 -17.16
CA ASP A 377 -13.78 25.93 -18.13
C ASP A 377 -12.71 25.31 -19.05
N ILE A 378 -12.89 25.44 -20.37
CA ILE A 378 -12.04 24.80 -21.40
C ILE A 378 -12.11 25.55 -22.73
N GLU A 379 -11.08 25.44 -23.56
CA GLU A 379 -11.04 26.07 -24.88
C GLU A 379 -11.93 25.33 -25.91
N ALA A 380 -12.28 26.02 -27.00
CA ALA A 380 -13.03 25.44 -28.10
C ALA A 380 -12.12 24.62 -29.03
N GLY A 381 -12.64 23.53 -29.59
CA GLY A 381 -11.90 22.61 -30.46
C GLY A 381 -12.27 21.14 -30.23
N SER A 382 -11.56 20.23 -30.90
CA SER A 382 -11.80 18.78 -30.78
C SER A 382 -10.92 18.15 -29.70
N TYR A 383 -11.49 17.25 -28.92
CA TYR A 383 -10.89 16.61 -27.75
C TYR A 383 -11.25 15.13 -27.70
N THR A 384 -10.45 14.34 -26.98
CA THR A 384 -10.83 13.00 -26.54
C THR A 384 -10.98 12.98 -25.02
N LEU A 385 -12.00 12.28 -24.53
CA LEU A 385 -12.29 12.12 -23.11
C LEU A 385 -12.14 10.65 -22.75
N GLN A 386 -11.21 10.34 -21.85
CA GLN A 386 -11.03 9.02 -21.25
C GLN A 386 -11.50 9.04 -19.79
N ILE A 387 -12.35 8.11 -19.38
CA ILE A 387 -12.74 7.93 -17.97
C ILE A 387 -11.92 6.80 -17.34
N GLY A 388 -11.32 7.05 -16.17
CA GLY A 388 -10.49 6.08 -15.48
C GLY A 388 -9.25 5.66 -16.29
N ASN A 389 -8.80 4.42 -16.09
CA ASN A 389 -7.56 3.91 -16.68
C ASN A 389 -7.75 3.02 -17.92
N SER A 390 -8.96 2.50 -18.19
CA SER A 390 -9.20 1.70 -19.40
C SER A 390 -9.27 2.60 -20.66
N LYS A 391 -8.81 2.06 -21.79
CA LYS A 391 -8.95 2.68 -23.12
C LYS A 391 -10.37 2.57 -23.68
N ASP A 392 -11.15 1.59 -23.22
CA ASP A 392 -12.51 1.29 -23.72
C ASP A 392 -13.49 2.44 -23.45
N TYR A 393 -13.15 3.32 -22.49
CA TYR A 393 -13.91 4.51 -22.13
C TYR A 393 -13.34 5.81 -22.74
N THR A 394 -12.73 5.72 -23.93
CA THR A 394 -12.22 6.87 -24.69
C THR A 394 -13.20 7.26 -25.79
N HIS A 395 -13.65 8.52 -25.83
CA HIS A 395 -14.53 9.02 -26.89
C HIS A 395 -14.10 10.39 -27.41
N GLU A 396 -14.30 10.66 -28.70
CA GLU A 396 -13.95 11.93 -29.35
C GLU A 396 -15.16 12.88 -29.40
N PHE A 397 -14.96 14.15 -29.08
CA PHE A 397 -16.01 15.16 -29.05
C PHE A 397 -15.46 16.53 -29.47
N THR A 398 -16.34 17.47 -29.83
CA THR A 398 -15.95 18.84 -30.21
C THR A 398 -16.68 19.85 -29.33
N ILE A 399 -15.93 20.84 -28.88
CA ILE A 399 -16.37 21.91 -27.98
C ILE A 399 -16.58 23.18 -28.80
N ALA A 400 -17.83 23.66 -28.83
CA ALA A 400 -18.22 24.92 -29.44
C ALA A 400 -17.90 26.11 -28.49
N PRO A 401 -17.43 27.25 -29.02
CA PRO A 401 -17.08 28.43 -28.21
C PRO A 401 -18.31 29.12 -27.62
N ASN A 402 -18.13 29.76 -26.45
CA ASN A 402 -19.16 30.55 -25.75
C ASN A 402 -20.47 29.77 -25.50
N GLN A 403 -20.32 28.48 -25.23
CA GLN A 403 -21.42 27.56 -24.96
C GLN A 403 -21.04 26.59 -23.84
N MET A 404 -22.07 26.14 -23.12
CA MET A 404 -21.99 25.01 -22.23
C MET A 404 -22.24 23.74 -23.05
N ASN A 405 -21.15 23.02 -23.28
CA ASN A 405 -21.08 21.77 -24.01
C ASN A 405 -21.34 20.63 -23.03
N THR A 406 -22.54 20.07 -23.02
CA THR A 406 -22.88 18.92 -22.17
C THR A 406 -22.62 17.64 -22.93
N VAL A 407 -21.60 16.90 -22.49
CA VAL A 407 -21.19 15.59 -23.00
C VAL A 407 -21.85 14.54 -22.11
N THR A 408 -22.93 13.91 -22.58
CA THR A 408 -23.61 12.83 -21.86
C THR A 408 -23.02 11.49 -22.26
N ILE A 409 -22.66 10.67 -21.28
CA ILE A 409 -21.98 9.39 -21.46
C ILE A 409 -22.83 8.27 -20.86
N VAL A 410 -23.25 7.32 -21.71
CA VAL A 410 -23.87 6.08 -21.25
C VAL A 410 -22.77 5.13 -20.78
N VAL A 411 -22.80 4.72 -19.51
CA VAL A 411 -21.86 3.72 -18.96
C VAL A 411 -22.57 2.42 -18.57
N ASN A 412 -21.84 1.32 -18.73
CA ASN A 412 -22.26 0.02 -18.20
C ASN A 412 -21.97 -0.02 -16.68
N PRO A 413 -22.85 -0.65 -15.88
CA PRO A 413 -22.68 -0.70 -14.42
C PRO A 413 -21.41 -1.45 -14.04
N SER A 414 -20.84 -1.10 -12.88
CA SER A 414 -19.79 -1.91 -12.26
C SER A 414 -20.37 -3.25 -11.81
N SER A 415 -19.54 -4.24 -11.49
CA SER A 415 -20.02 -5.51 -10.93
C SER A 415 -19.12 -6.07 -9.85
N LEU A 416 -19.72 -6.79 -8.92
CA LEU A 416 -19.05 -7.51 -7.84
C LEU A 416 -19.34 -9.01 -7.99
N ALA A 417 -18.30 -9.82 -7.88
CA ALA A 417 -18.37 -11.27 -7.83
C ALA A 417 -17.44 -11.81 -6.73
N PHE A 418 -17.64 -13.06 -6.33
CA PHE A 418 -16.79 -13.76 -5.39
C PHE A 418 -16.28 -15.05 -6.01
N GLN A 419 -15.08 -15.47 -5.63
CA GLN A 419 -14.49 -16.75 -6.01
C GLN A 419 -13.67 -17.31 -4.85
N TYR A 420 -13.39 -18.61 -4.88
CA TYR A 420 -12.37 -19.17 -4.01
C TYR A 420 -10.95 -18.81 -4.47
N GLU A 421 -9.96 -19.02 -3.61
CA GLU A 421 -8.55 -18.95 -4.00
C GLU A 421 -8.26 -19.82 -5.24
N PRO A 422 -7.24 -19.49 -6.07
CA PRO A 422 -7.03 -20.10 -7.40
C PRO A 422 -6.86 -21.64 -7.44
N THR A 423 -6.75 -22.28 -6.28
CA THR A 423 -6.78 -23.73 -6.07
C THR A 423 -8.16 -24.36 -6.26
N SER A 424 -9.24 -23.57 -6.34
CA SER A 424 -10.62 -24.06 -6.41
C SER A 424 -11.45 -23.31 -7.46
N THR A 425 -12.17 -24.07 -8.30
CA THR A 425 -13.02 -23.55 -9.39
C THR A 425 -14.51 -23.63 -9.08
N ARG A 426 -14.88 -24.01 -7.85
CA ARG A 426 -16.28 -24.15 -7.43
C ARG A 426 -16.93 -22.79 -7.11
N PRO A 427 -18.24 -22.62 -7.33
CA PRO A 427 -18.95 -21.41 -6.93
C PRO A 427 -19.05 -21.30 -5.39
N VAL A 428 -19.03 -20.06 -4.89
CA VAL A 428 -19.08 -19.71 -3.46
C VAL A 428 -20.53 -19.69 -2.95
N LYS A 429 -21.16 -20.87 -2.85
CA LYS A 429 -22.60 -21.00 -2.54
C LYS A 429 -22.96 -20.81 -1.07
N GLU A 430 -21.98 -21.00 -0.20
CA GLU A 430 -22.11 -21.07 1.25
C GLU A 430 -22.33 -19.70 1.88
N TYR A 431 -21.95 -18.62 1.18
CA TYR A 431 -21.87 -17.28 1.75
C TYR A 431 -22.83 -16.27 1.11
N ARG A 432 -23.12 -15.24 1.91
CA ARG A 432 -23.90 -14.05 1.60
C ARG A 432 -23.08 -12.83 1.96
N ALA A 433 -23.12 -11.83 1.09
CA ALA A 433 -22.42 -10.56 1.28
C ALA A 433 -23.43 -9.41 1.39
N LEU A 434 -23.36 -8.65 2.48
CA LEU A 434 -24.08 -7.39 2.66
C LEU A 434 -23.27 -6.26 2.02
N VAL A 435 -23.66 -5.89 0.80
CA VAL A 435 -23.01 -4.85 0.00
C VAL A 435 -23.71 -3.53 0.26
N SER A 436 -23.01 -2.58 0.88
CA SER A 436 -23.59 -1.33 1.38
C SER A 436 -22.87 -0.09 0.87
N ASP A 437 -23.62 0.81 0.21
CA ASP A 437 -23.15 2.18 -0.01
C ASP A 437 -23.44 2.99 1.25
N ARG A 438 -22.47 2.93 2.18
CA ARG A 438 -22.46 3.66 3.46
C ARG A 438 -22.48 5.19 3.29
N PHE A 439 -22.13 5.69 2.10
CA PHE A 439 -21.96 7.12 1.80
C PHE A 439 -23.18 7.72 1.08
N SER A 440 -24.02 6.88 0.46
CA SER A 440 -25.34 7.25 -0.03
C SER A 440 -26.26 7.74 1.09
N GLN A 441 -27.09 8.74 0.81
CA GLN A 441 -28.12 9.20 1.76
C GLN A 441 -29.23 8.16 2.00
N GLN A 442 -29.39 7.19 1.10
CA GLN A 442 -30.39 6.12 1.22
C GLN A 442 -29.87 4.91 2.02
N ARG A 443 -28.55 4.79 2.24
CA ARG A 443 -27.89 3.69 2.96
C ARG A 443 -28.30 2.29 2.47
N SER A 444 -28.54 2.16 1.16
CA SER A 444 -29.01 0.91 0.56
C SER A 444 -28.03 -0.24 0.85
N VAL A 445 -28.55 -1.32 1.44
CA VAL A 445 -27.83 -2.58 1.65
C VAL A 445 -28.44 -3.62 0.73
N THR A 446 -27.63 -4.20 -0.15
CA THR A 446 -27.99 -5.31 -1.02
C THR A 446 -27.40 -6.59 -0.46
N GLU A 447 -28.21 -7.61 -0.18
CA GLU A 447 -27.70 -8.96 0.07
C GLU A 447 -27.37 -9.62 -1.27
N GLN A 448 -26.10 -10.05 -1.43
CA GLN A 448 -25.62 -10.76 -2.61
C GLN A 448 -25.28 -12.22 -2.27
N PRO A 449 -25.84 -13.21 -2.99
CA PRO A 449 -25.31 -14.56 -3.03
C PRO A 449 -23.89 -14.57 -3.60
N CYS A 450 -22.92 -15.12 -2.87
CA CYS A 450 -21.51 -15.09 -3.29
C CYS A 450 -21.24 -15.95 -4.55
N ASP A 451 -22.12 -16.87 -4.92
CA ASP A 451 -22.09 -17.62 -6.18
C ASP A 451 -22.60 -16.83 -7.40
N THR A 452 -23.06 -15.59 -7.20
CA THR A 452 -23.59 -14.71 -8.25
C THR A 452 -22.71 -13.50 -8.52
N LYS A 453 -22.73 -13.03 -9.77
CA LYS A 453 -22.20 -11.72 -10.19
C LYS A 453 -23.35 -10.72 -10.22
N LEU A 454 -23.36 -9.74 -9.32
CA LEU A 454 -24.35 -8.66 -9.32
C LEU A 454 -23.74 -7.34 -9.79
N PHE A 455 -24.61 -6.45 -10.28
CA PHE A 455 -24.25 -5.15 -10.84
C PHE A 455 -24.55 -4.02 -9.85
N TYR A 456 -23.64 -3.06 -9.78
CA TYR A 456 -23.66 -1.95 -8.83
C TYR A 456 -23.35 -0.62 -9.51
N GLU A 457 -23.85 0.48 -8.95
CA GLU A 457 -23.49 1.82 -9.40
C GLU A 457 -22.02 2.11 -9.05
N PRO A 458 -21.23 2.79 -9.90
CA PRO A 458 -19.81 3.03 -9.61
C PRO A 458 -19.60 3.91 -8.38
N ALA A 459 -19.24 3.32 -7.24
CA ALA A 459 -19.13 3.98 -5.93
C ALA A 459 -18.19 3.22 -4.97
N SER A 460 -17.96 3.78 -3.78
CA SER A 460 -17.20 3.15 -2.69
C SER A 460 -18.13 2.31 -1.81
N TYR A 461 -17.89 1.01 -1.75
CA TYR A 461 -18.72 0.05 -1.01
C TYR A 461 -18.01 -0.53 0.22
N HIS A 462 -18.79 -0.74 1.28
CA HIS A 462 -18.48 -1.63 2.40
C HIS A 462 -19.20 -2.96 2.17
N VAL A 463 -18.44 -4.04 2.09
CA VAL A 463 -18.93 -5.41 1.87
C VAL A 463 -18.60 -6.26 3.09
N GLU A 464 -19.63 -6.79 3.73
CA GLU A 464 -19.53 -7.70 4.87
C GLU A 464 -20.00 -9.10 4.45
N VAL A 465 -19.12 -10.10 4.53
CA VAL A 465 -19.44 -11.48 4.14
C VAL A 465 -19.61 -12.33 5.40
N ASN A 466 -20.68 -13.12 5.44
CA ASN A 466 -21.07 -13.97 6.57
C ASN A 466 -20.19 -15.23 6.76
N THR A 467 -18.90 -15.14 6.42
CA THR A 467 -17.90 -16.17 6.71
C THR A 467 -17.76 -16.39 8.22
N MET A 468 -17.05 -17.45 8.61
CA MET A 468 -16.72 -17.72 10.02
C MET A 468 -15.19 -17.69 10.21
N PRO A 469 -14.60 -16.70 10.89
CA PRO A 469 -15.20 -15.43 11.35
C PRO A 469 -15.67 -14.53 10.19
N PRO A 470 -16.54 -13.52 10.44
CA PRO A 470 -17.01 -12.59 9.42
C PRO A 470 -15.87 -11.78 8.79
N THR A 471 -15.94 -11.58 7.48
CA THR A 471 -14.91 -10.86 6.70
C THR A 471 -15.44 -9.55 6.14
N MET A 472 -14.60 -8.52 6.17
CA MET A 472 -14.94 -7.13 5.86
C MET A 472 -14.04 -6.59 4.76
N TYR A 473 -14.63 -6.02 3.72
CA TYR A 473 -13.93 -5.44 2.58
C TYR A 473 -14.41 -4.01 2.32
N PHE A 474 -13.45 -3.10 2.15
CA PHE A 474 -13.69 -1.75 1.65
C PHE A 474 -13.13 -1.66 0.24
N LEU A 475 -13.95 -1.31 -0.74
CA LEU A 475 -13.55 -1.32 -2.15
C LEU A 475 -14.25 -0.24 -2.95
N ASP A 476 -13.53 0.33 -3.91
CA ASP A 476 -14.07 1.22 -4.92
C ASP A 476 -14.46 0.41 -6.16
N LEU A 477 -15.68 0.59 -6.67
CA LEU A 477 -16.17 -0.07 -7.89
C LEU A 477 -16.06 0.88 -9.09
N GLU A 478 -15.18 0.53 -10.03
CA GLU A 478 -14.93 1.28 -11.26
C GLU A 478 -15.93 0.95 -12.39
N MET A 479 -16.08 1.87 -13.34
CA MET A 479 -17.13 1.82 -14.37
C MET A 479 -16.94 0.62 -15.32
N GLY A 480 -17.95 -0.25 -15.40
CA GLY A 480 -17.90 -1.51 -16.14
C GLY A 480 -16.81 -2.51 -15.72
N VAL A 481 -16.08 -2.25 -14.63
CA VAL A 481 -15.09 -3.20 -14.10
C VAL A 481 -15.82 -4.29 -13.30
N THR A 482 -15.37 -5.53 -13.43
CA THR A 482 -15.76 -6.62 -12.53
C THR A 482 -14.75 -6.70 -11.39
N LYS A 483 -15.13 -6.24 -10.19
CA LYS A 483 -14.33 -6.50 -8.99
C LYS A 483 -14.62 -7.91 -8.51
N VAL A 484 -13.57 -8.67 -8.24
CA VAL A 484 -13.69 -10.02 -7.68
C VAL A 484 -13.08 -10.01 -6.27
N ILE A 485 -13.84 -10.51 -5.29
CA ILE A 485 -13.35 -10.80 -3.95
C ILE A 485 -12.93 -12.28 -3.92
N THR A 486 -11.68 -12.54 -3.58
CA THR A 486 -11.18 -13.89 -3.31
C THR A 486 -11.44 -14.25 -1.85
N ILE A 487 -12.07 -15.41 -1.61
CA ILE A 487 -12.31 -15.98 -0.29
C ILE A 487 -11.48 -17.27 -0.17
N PRO A 488 -10.78 -17.52 0.94
CA PRO A 488 -10.08 -18.80 1.13
C PRO A 488 -11.06 -19.94 1.41
N GLU A 489 -10.74 -21.14 0.93
CA GLU A 489 -11.52 -22.35 1.25
C GLU A 489 -11.47 -22.64 2.76
N ASN A 490 -12.59 -23.08 3.35
CA ASN A 490 -12.65 -23.34 4.78
C ASN A 490 -11.89 -24.62 5.18
N GLY A 491 -11.46 -24.69 6.44
CA GLY A 491 -11.06 -25.92 7.11
C GLY A 491 -12.00 -26.22 8.27
N THR A 492 -11.96 -27.45 8.77
CA THR A 492 -12.93 -27.94 9.78
C THR A 492 -12.24 -28.13 11.13
N LEU A 493 -12.59 -27.32 12.11
CA LEU A 493 -12.30 -27.62 13.52
C LEU A 493 -13.16 -28.81 13.95
N LYS A 494 -12.55 -29.82 14.59
CA LYS A 494 -13.27 -30.95 15.19
C LYS A 494 -12.83 -31.12 16.65
N ILE A 495 -13.71 -30.86 17.61
CA ILE A 495 -13.39 -31.04 19.03
C ILE A 495 -13.59 -32.51 19.42
N THR A 496 -12.49 -33.19 19.76
CA THR A 496 -12.46 -34.65 19.96
C THR A 496 -12.86 -35.10 21.37
N ASN A 497 -13.10 -34.18 22.30
CA ASN A 497 -13.49 -34.51 23.67
C ASN A 497 -14.82 -35.29 23.71
N SER A 498 -14.75 -36.52 24.23
CA SER A 498 -15.91 -37.38 24.55
C SER A 498 -16.52 -37.12 25.95
N ALA A 499 -16.00 -36.13 26.67
CA ALA A 499 -16.53 -35.66 27.95
C ALA A 499 -17.06 -34.22 27.79
N ALA A 500 -18.15 -33.90 28.49
CA ALA A 500 -18.72 -32.56 28.46
C ALA A 500 -17.83 -31.55 29.21
N ILE A 501 -17.43 -30.48 28.52
CA ILE A 501 -16.70 -29.34 29.10
C ILE A 501 -17.64 -28.14 29.32
N GLY A 502 -18.78 -28.11 28.63
CA GLY A 502 -19.72 -26.99 28.67
C GLY A 502 -19.36 -25.91 27.64
N ARG A 503 -19.59 -24.63 27.98
CA ARG A 503 -19.40 -23.52 27.04
C ARG A 503 -17.91 -23.18 26.87
N VAL A 504 -17.45 -23.17 25.62
CA VAL A 504 -16.11 -22.72 25.24
C VAL A 504 -16.22 -21.57 24.25
N GLU A 505 -15.27 -20.64 24.32
CA GLU A 505 -15.23 -19.43 23.49
C GLU A 505 -14.15 -19.57 22.42
N LEU A 506 -14.46 -19.15 21.19
CA LEU A 506 -13.55 -19.14 20.06
C LEU A 506 -13.09 -17.72 19.74
N TYR A 507 -11.78 -17.57 19.64
CA TYR A 507 -11.10 -16.32 19.31
C TYR A 507 -10.26 -16.51 18.03
N TYR A 508 -10.24 -15.52 17.15
CA TYR A 508 -9.42 -15.49 15.95
C TYR A 508 -8.32 -14.43 16.07
N GLN A 509 -7.17 -14.68 15.44
CA GLN A 509 -6.10 -13.70 15.37
C GLN A 509 -6.47 -12.53 14.44
N LEU A 510 -6.28 -11.30 14.93
CA LEU A 510 -6.49 -10.05 14.21
C LEU A 510 -5.36 -9.08 14.60
N GLY A 511 -4.29 -9.04 13.79
CA GLY A 511 -2.99 -8.48 14.21
C GLY A 511 -2.37 -9.36 15.31
N ASP A 512 -1.79 -8.74 16.34
CA ASP A 512 -1.32 -9.47 17.52
C ASP A 512 -2.44 -9.88 18.49
N ALA A 513 -3.63 -9.28 18.33
CA ALA A 513 -4.76 -9.50 19.23
C ALA A 513 -5.57 -10.75 18.85
N TYR A 514 -6.13 -11.41 19.86
CA TYR A 514 -7.13 -12.46 19.68
C TYR A 514 -8.51 -11.91 20.01
N LYS A 515 -9.41 -11.86 19.02
CA LYS A 515 -10.76 -11.31 19.14
C LYS A 515 -11.81 -12.42 19.19
N PHE A 516 -12.76 -12.33 20.12
CA PHE A 516 -13.90 -13.23 20.20
C PHE A 516 -14.77 -13.15 18.94
N PHE A 517 -15.26 -14.29 18.45
CA PHE A 517 -16.20 -14.34 17.32
C PHE A 517 -17.34 -15.35 17.48
N HIS A 518 -17.14 -16.42 18.25
CA HIS A 518 -18.15 -17.48 18.42
C HIS A 518 -18.00 -18.18 19.77
N TYR A 519 -19.03 -18.89 20.20
CA TYR A 519 -18.96 -19.83 21.31
C TYR A 519 -19.66 -21.13 20.91
N MET A 520 -19.16 -22.26 21.40
CA MET A 520 -19.78 -23.57 21.20
C MET A 520 -19.95 -24.29 22.55
N VAL A 521 -20.78 -25.33 22.59
CA VAL A 521 -21.00 -26.14 23.79
C VAL A 521 -20.44 -27.54 23.53
N ILE A 522 -19.45 -27.91 24.32
CA ILE A 522 -18.79 -29.22 24.27
C ILE A 522 -19.58 -30.15 25.19
N ASN A 523 -20.36 -31.03 24.56
CA ASN A 523 -21.34 -31.93 25.16
C ASN A 523 -20.81 -33.37 25.36
N GLY A 524 -19.62 -33.69 24.84
CA GLY A 524 -19.05 -35.03 24.86
C GLY A 524 -19.40 -35.90 23.65
N ASN A 525 -19.98 -35.35 22.60
CA ASN A 525 -20.25 -36.04 21.33
C ASN A 525 -19.47 -35.38 20.17
N PRO A 526 -18.25 -35.86 19.85
CA PRO A 526 -17.40 -35.27 18.81
C PRO A 526 -18.07 -35.06 17.44
N ALA A 527 -18.98 -35.95 17.04
CA ALA A 527 -19.72 -35.81 15.77
C ALA A 527 -20.69 -34.61 15.73
N SER A 528 -20.96 -33.97 16.88
CA SER A 528 -21.73 -32.73 17.00
C SER A 528 -20.87 -31.50 17.32
N GLN A 529 -19.55 -31.65 17.44
CA GLN A 529 -18.61 -30.62 17.89
C GLN A 529 -17.65 -30.19 16.77
N GLU A 530 -18.21 -29.98 15.57
CA GLU A 530 -17.46 -29.57 14.37
C GLU A 530 -17.85 -28.17 13.91
N LEU A 531 -16.89 -27.39 13.42
CA LEU A 531 -17.13 -26.05 12.88
C LEU A 531 -16.22 -25.73 11.69
N GLY A 532 -16.83 -25.32 10.58
CA GLY A 532 -16.11 -24.76 9.43
C GLY A 532 -15.61 -23.35 9.73
N LEU A 533 -14.31 -23.13 9.53
CA LEU A 533 -13.60 -21.86 9.79
C LEU A 533 -12.73 -21.48 8.58
N LEU A 534 -12.53 -20.18 8.35
CA LEU A 534 -11.53 -19.72 7.39
C LEU A 534 -10.09 -20.06 7.89
N PRO A 535 -9.11 -20.23 6.99
CA PRO A 535 -7.72 -20.48 7.39
C PRO A 535 -7.15 -19.33 8.22
N GLY A 536 -6.39 -19.67 9.27
CA GLY A 536 -5.90 -18.68 10.22
C GLY A 536 -5.42 -19.32 11.53
N ALA A 537 -4.91 -18.48 12.44
CA ALA A 537 -4.60 -18.87 13.81
C ALA A 537 -5.74 -18.47 14.76
N TYR A 538 -6.00 -19.34 15.73
CA TYR A 538 -7.17 -19.28 16.60
C TYR A 538 -6.80 -19.71 18.03
N GLN A 539 -7.67 -19.37 18.99
CA GLN A 539 -7.62 -19.86 20.36
C GLN A 539 -9.02 -20.32 20.79
N VAL A 540 -9.09 -21.49 21.41
CA VAL A 540 -10.21 -21.84 22.29
C VAL A 540 -9.90 -21.32 23.69
N ARG A 541 -10.88 -20.73 24.36
CA ARG A 541 -10.78 -20.36 25.78
C ARG A 541 -11.96 -20.92 26.54
N TYR A 542 -11.70 -21.53 27.70
CA TYR A 542 -12.76 -22.13 28.52
C TYR A 542 -12.35 -22.18 29.99
N ILE A 543 -13.29 -22.37 30.91
CA ILE A 543 -13.02 -22.59 32.34
C ILE A 543 -13.08 -24.09 32.60
N LYS A 544 -12.04 -24.67 33.20
CA LYS A 544 -12.00 -26.12 33.43
C LYS A 544 -13.13 -26.57 34.38
N PRO A 545 -13.89 -27.64 34.06
CA PRO A 545 -14.94 -28.14 34.94
C PRO A 545 -14.44 -28.38 36.37
N GLY A 546 -15.17 -27.86 37.36
CA GLY A 546 -14.78 -27.91 38.78
C GLY A 546 -13.67 -26.92 39.19
N SER A 547 -13.27 -25.98 38.32
CA SER A 547 -12.24 -24.97 38.58
C SER A 547 -12.74 -23.55 38.28
N THR A 548 -11.99 -22.55 38.75
CA THR A 548 -12.09 -21.14 38.33
C THR A 548 -11.02 -20.76 37.30
N GLN A 549 -10.08 -21.66 36.99
CA GLN A 549 -8.98 -21.40 36.07
C GLN A 549 -9.45 -21.40 34.61
N GLN A 550 -9.18 -20.30 33.90
CA GLN A 550 -9.33 -20.22 32.45
C GLN A 550 -8.15 -20.91 31.75
N VAL A 551 -8.45 -21.81 30.84
CA VAL A 551 -7.52 -22.49 29.93
C VAL A 551 -7.58 -21.79 28.57
N VAL A 552 -6.43 -21.69 27.89
CA VAL A 552 -6.31 -21.11 26.53
C VAL A 552 -5.55 -22.11 25.66
N VAL A 553 -6.20 -22.62 24.61
CA VAL A 553 -5.66 -23.63 23.71
C VAL A 553 -5.51 -23.03 22.29
N PRO A 554 -4.28 -22.72 21.83
CA PRO A 554 -4.06 -22.22 20.48
C PRO A 554 -4.17 -23.34 19.43
N PHE A 555 -4.77 -23.04 18.28
CA PHE A 555 -4.85 -23.96 17.14
C PHE A 555 -4.75 -23.20 15.81
N ARG A 556 -4.58 -23.94 14.71
CA ARG A 556 -4.51 -23.36 13.36
C ARG A 556 -5.45 -24.10 12.41
N ILE A 557 -6.18 -23.35 11.60
CA ILE A 557 -7.01 -23.87 10.52
C ILE A 557 -6.27 -23.71 9.19
N ILE A 558 -6.36 -24.74 8.35
CA ILE A 558 -5.77 -24.82 7.02
C ILE A 558 -6.89 -25.18 6.05
N SER A 559 -6.92 -24.54 4.89
CA SER A 559 -7.93 -24.73 3.84
C SER A 559 -8.09 -26.21 3.48
N LEU A 560 -9.33 -26.68 3.40
CA LEU A 560 -9.74 -28.05 3.04
C LEU A 560 -9.15 -29.16 3.96
N ARG A 561 -8.77 -28.83 5.20
CA ARG A 561 -8.27 -29.82 6.18
C ARG A 561 -9.11 -29.87 7.45
N ASN A 562 -9.18 -31.06 8.05
CA ASN A 562 -9.66 -31.24 9.41
C ASN A 562 -8.53 -30.91 10.40
N THR A 563 -8.80 -30.03 11.35
CA THR A 563 -7.98 -29.78 12.54
C THR A 563 -8.68 -30.44 13.74
N PRO A 564 -8.30 -31.67 14.14
CA PRO A 564 -8.75 -32.24 15.40
C PRO A 564 -8.13 -31.46 16.56
N LEU A 565 -8.90 -31.26 17.63
CA LEU A 565 -8.45 -30.56 18.82
C LEU A 565 -9.08 -31.18 20.08
N GLU A 566 -8.24 -31.51 21.05
CA GLU A 566 -8.66 -31.92 22.39
C GLU A 566 -8.42 -30.76 23.37
N LEU A 567 -9.40 -30.51 24.24
CA LEU A 567 -9.47 -29.38 25.16
C LEU A 567 -9.28 -29.79 26.62
#